data_AF-V3ZBN1-F1
#
_entry.id   AF-V3ZBN1-F1
#
_cell.length_a   1.000
_cell.length_b   1.000
_cell.length_c   1.000
_cell.angle_alpha   90.00
_cell.angle_beta   90.00
_cell.angle_gamma   90.00
#
_symmetry.space_group_name_H-M   'P 1'
#
loop_
_entity.id
_entity.type
_entity.pdbx_description
1 polymer ?
#
loop_
_entity_poly.entity_id
_entity_poly.type
_entity_poly.pdbx_seq_one_letter_code
_entity_poly.pdbx_strand_id
1 'polypeptide(L)'
;MPRKYKKRLDARKYKCYSEEHLKQALSDIEFKKMSLRKASEHYSISLGTLSHHMNKKHTGKTGHPFVFNNDEEATFVEHPQTVAKWGFPFDSFDLRLLAKNYLDSEGRKVTQFNNNFPSAEWANSFIKRQSGEITFRFCQNIKRSRSNIGSRIVKSYFDELKKSLTDESGDFIPLTHIYNKSFCKAEHIWTTWTEGGTKGTRYNKSKSGWFDACCFADWFESILIPGIDKCAWLLVS
;
A
#
# COMPACT_ATOMS: atom_id res chain seq x y z
N MET A 1 9.93 -21.95 11.06
CA MET A 1 9.68 -23.05 10.09
C MET A 1 10.19 -22.63 8.72
N PRO A 2 10.76 -23.53 7.90
CA PRO A 2 11.24 -23.19 6.56
C PRO A 2 10.10 -22.68 5.65
N ARG A 3 10.34 -21.60 4.88
CA ARG A 3 9.33 -20.94 4.03
C ARG A 3 8.73 -21.84 2.94
N LYS A 4 9.50 -22.83 2.46
CA LYS A 4 9.03 -23.88 1.55
C LYS A 4 9.04 -25.20 2.30
N TYR A 5 7.86 -25.72 2.61
CA TYR A 5 7.72 -27.05 3.18
C TYR A 5 8.15 -28.10 2.15
N LYS A 6 9.13 -28.93 2.51
CA LYS A 6 9.48 -30.13 1.75
C LYS A 6 8.94 -31.33 2.52
N LYS A 7 8.11 -32.15 1.87
CA LYS A 7 7.67 -33.42 2.43
C LYS A 7 8.88 -34.33 2.63
N ARG A 8 8.89 -35.08 3.73
CA ARG A 8 9.85 -36.16 3.90
C ARG A 8 9.55 -37.26 2.86
N LEU A 9 10.59 -37.94 2.36
CA LEU A 9 10.45 -38.97 1.32
C LEU A 9 9.62 -40.18 1.80
N ASP A 10 9.65 -40.45 3.10
CA ASP A 10 8.90 -41.51 3.80
C ASP A 10 7.46 -41.10 4.18
N ALA A 11 7.03 -39.87 3.87
CA ALA A 11 5.72 -39.39 4.29
C ALA A 11 4.58 -40.10 3.55
N ARG A 12 3.53 -40.48 4.31
CA ARG A 12 2.32 -41.09 3.77
C ARG A 12 1.71 -40.23 2.65
N LYS A 13 1.34 -40.87 1.54
CA LYS A 13 0.60 -40.23 0.44
C LYS A 13 -0.84 -39.97 0.89
N TYR A 14 -1.24 -38.70 1.00
CA TYR A 14 -2.56 -38.28 1.49
C TYR A 14 -3.71 -38.53 0.50
N LYS A 15 -3.42 -38.62 -0.81
CA LYS A 15 -4.41 -38.83 -1.87
C LYS A 15 -3.87 -39.90 -2.83
N CYS A 16 -4.48 -41.08 -2.79
CA CYS A 16 -4.06 -42.23 -3.60
C CYS A 16 -4.97 -42.50 -4.80
N TYR A 17 -5.88 -41.58 -5.12
CA TYR A 17 -6.83 -41.70 -6.23
C TYR A 17 -6.81 -40.44 -7.11
N SER A 18 -7.07 -40.63 -8.40
CA SER A 18 -7.29 -39.52 -9.36
C SER A 18 -8.64 -38.86 -9.09
N GLU A 19 -8.72 -37.55 -9.35
CA GLU A 19 -10.00 -36.84 -9.31
C GLU A 19 -10.99 -37.33 -10.37
N GLU A 20 -10.48 -37.82 -11.50
CA GLU A 20 -11.29 -38.38 -12.57
C GLU A 20 -11.97 -39.68 -12.13
N HIS A 21 -11.18 -40.60 -11.54
CA HIS A 21 -11.72 -41.85 -10.99
C HIS A 21 -12.71 -41.60 -9.86
N LEU A 22 -12.48 -40.59 -9.01
CA LEU A 22 -13.43 -40.22 -7.97
C LEU A 22 -14.76 -39.73 -8.58
N LYS A 23 -14.71 -38.85 -9.57
CA LYS A 23 -15.91 -38.33 -10.25
C LYS A 23 -16.70 -39.44 -10.95
N GLN A 24 -16.00 -40.34 -11.66
CA GLN A 24 -16.62 -41.50 -12.30
C GLN A 24 -17.28 -42.43 -11.27
N ALA A 25 -16.58 -42.79 -10.20
CA ALA A 25 -17.11 -43.63 -9.13
C ALA A 25 -18.37 -43.03 -8.49
N LEU A 26 -18.37 -41.72 -8.22
CA LEU A 26 -19.54 -41.03 -7.68
C LEU A 26 -20.72 -41.03 -8.66
N SER A 27 -20.47 -40.80 -9.95
CA SER A 27 -21.52 -40.84 -10.98
C SER A 27 -22.16 -42.21 -11.13
N ASP A 28 -21.36 -43.29 -11.11
CA ASP A 28 -21.88 -44.64 -11.26
C ASP A 28 -22.67 -45.12 -10.03
N ILE A 29 -22.34 -44.60 -8.84
CA ILE A 29 -23.14 -44.78 -7.62
C ILE A 29 -24.45 -43.99 -7.70
N GLU A 30 -24.40 -42.73 -8.16
CA GLU A 30 -25.57 -41.84 -8.29
C GLU A 30 -26.58 -42.39 -9.31
N PHE A 31 -26.10 -42.89 -10.46
CA PHE A 31 -26.92 -43.57 -11.47
C PHE A 31 -27.29 -45.01 -11.10
N LYS A 32 -27.00 -45.46 -9.87
CA LYS A 32 -27.27 -46.81 -9.34
C LYS A 32 -26.72 -47.97 -10.21
N LYS A 33 -25.69 -47.72 -11.03
CA LYS A 33 -25.05 -48.77 -11.86
C LYS A 33 -24.27 -49.77 -11.01
N MET A 34 -23.72 -49.32 -9.89
CA MET A 34 -22.97 -50.15 -8.95
C MET A 34 -23.15 -49.68 -7.50
N SER A 35 -23.01 -50.61 -6.56
CA SER A 35 -23.04 -50.31 -5.12
C SER A 35 -21.74 -49.64 -4.67
N LEU A 36 -21.78 -48.93 -3.54
CA LEU A 36 -20.63 -48.25 -2.94
C LEU A 36 -19.43 -49.21 -2.72
N ARG A 37 -19.71 -50.47 -2.36
CA ARG A 37 -18.71 -51.53 -2.21
C ARG A 37 -18.10 -51.97 -3.53
N LYS A 38 -18.93 -52.17 -4.56
CA LYS A 38 -18.48 -52.53 -5.90
C LYS A 38 -17.66 -51.40 -6.55
N ALA A 39 -18.05 -50.15 -6.33
CA ALA A 39 -17.29 -48.98 -6.76
C ALA A 39 -15.93 -48.87 -6.05
N SER A 40 -15.88 -49.18 -4.76
CA SER A 40 -14.63 -49.16 -3.98
C SER A 40 -13.58 -50.13 -4.55
N GLU A 41 -14.00 -51.34 -4.90
CA GLU A 41 -13.14 -52.37 -5.50
C GLU A 41 -12.74 -51.97 -6.94
N HIS A 42 -13.70 -51.57 -7.76
CA HIS A 42 -13.46 -51.22 -9.17
C HIS A 42 -12.51 -50.04 -9.34
N TYR A 43 -12.69 -48.97 -8.57
CA TYR A 43 -11.89 -47.74 -8.67
C TYR A 43 -10.71 -47.70 -7.69
N SER A 44 -10.53 -48.74 -6.85
CA SER A 44 -9.50 -48.78 -5.80
C SER A 44 -9.53 -47.54 -4.87
N ILE A 45 -10.73 -47.04 -4.57
CA ILE A 45 -10.97 -45.93 -3.64
C ILE A 45 -11.60 -46.50 -2.37
N SER A 46 -11.15 -46.10 -1.18
CA SER A 46 -11.72 -46.65 0.05
C SER A 46 -13.20 -46.30 0.22
N LEU A 47 -13.99 -47.26 0.72
CA LEU A 47 -15.41 -47.09 1.08
C LEU A 47 -15.69 -45.80 1.86
N GLY A 48 -14.88 -45.52 2.88
CA GLY A 48 -15.03 -44.33 3.72
C GLY A 48 -14.86 -43.02 2.93
N THR A 49 -13.94 -43.00 1.96
CA THR A 49 -13.73 -41.83 1.09
C THR A 49 -14.95 -41.59 0.20
N LEU A 50 -15.45 -42.63 -0.48
CA LEU A 50 -16.66 -42.52 -1.31
C LEU A 50 -17.88 -42.08 -0.48
N SER A 51 -18.05 -42.65 0.71
CA SER A 51 -19.11 -42.28 1.64
C SER A 51 -19.00 -40.83 2.12
N HIS A 52 -17.80 -40.35 2.44
CA HIS A 52 -17.59 -38.95 2.83
C HIS A 52 -17.95 -37.97 1.70
N HIS A 53 -17.55 -38.28 0.47
CA HIS A 53 -17.90 -37.45 -0.69
C HIS A 53 -19.40 -37.46 -0.99
N MET A 54 -20.05 -38.62 -0.92
CA MET A 54 -21.50 -38.75 -1.10
C MET A 54 -22.28 -37.95 -0.05
N ASN A 55 -21.81 -37.97 1.20
CA ASN A 55 -22.39 -37.20 2.31
C ASN A 55 -21.90 -35.75 2.39
N LYS A 56 -21.12 -35.28 1.41
CA LYS A 56 -20.54 -33.92 1.38
C LYS A 56 -19.80 -33.53 2.67
N LYS A 57 -19.17 -34.50 3.35
CA LYS A 57 -18.33 -34.25 4.52
C LYS A 57 -17.01 -33.62 4.08
N HIS A 58 -16.55 -32.61 4.83
CA HIS A 58 -15.26 -31.93 4.58
C HIS A 58 -15.12 -31.32 3.17
N THR A 59 -16.18 -30.69 2.64
CA THR A 59 -16.16 -29.99 1.34
C THR A 59 -15.36 -28.67 1.34
N GLY A 60 -14.99 -28.16 2.51
CA GLY A 60 -14.22 -26.93 2.65
C GLY A 60 -12.79 -27.07 2.15
N LYS A 61 -12.17 -25.93 1.81
CA LYS A 61 -10.74 -25.87 1.49
C LYS A 61 -9.94 -26.36 2.69
N THR A 62 -9.02 -27.29 2.47
CA THR A 62 -8.11 -27.77 3.51
C THR A 62 -7.13 -26.67 3.87
N GLY A 63 -7.05 -26.33 5.16
CA GLY A 63 -6.12 -25.34 5.69
C GLY A 63 -6.78 -24.36 6.65
N HIS A 64 -5.96 -23.54 7.30
CA HIS A 64 -6.47 -22.45 8.11
C HIS A 64 -7.12 -21.39 7.19
N PRO A 65 -8.32 -20.87 7.51
CA PRO A 65 -8.95 -19.81 6.73
C PRO A 65 -8.08 -18.55 6.72
N PHE A 66 -8.25 -17.73 5.68
CA PHE A 66 -7.59 -16.43 5.62
C PHE A 66 -8.16 -15.49 6.68
N VAL A 67 -7.31 -14.57 7.14
CA VAL A 67 -7.72 -13.52 8.10
C VAL A 67 -8.67 -12.52 7.48
N PHE A 68 -8.49 -12.27 6.17
CA PHE A 68 -9.32 -11.36 5.40
C PHE A 68 -10.16 -12.15 4.40
N ASN A 69 -11.38 -11.69 4.14
CA ASN A 69 -12.25 -12.32 3.13
C ASN A 69 -11.80 -11.91 1.71
N ASN A 70 -12.38 -12.52 0.67
CA ASN A 70 -11.96 -12.23 -0.71
C ASN A 70 -12.25 -10.78 -1.13
N ASP A 71 -13.33 -10.18 -0.63
CA ASP A 71 -13.73 -8.83 -0.97
C ASP A 71 -12.80 -7.80 -0.30
N GLU A 72 -12.46 -8.03 0.96
CA GLU A 72 -11.43 -7.32 1.71
C GLU A 72 -10.08 -7.42 0.99
N GLU A 73 -9.66 -8.63 0.59
CA GLU A 73 -8.42 -8.79 -0.18
C GLU A 73 -8.45 -8.03 -1.51
N ALA A 74 -9.61 -7.92 -2.19
CA ALA A 74 -9.75 -7.11 -3.39
C ALA A 74 -9.57 -5.60 -3.11
N THR A 75 -10.12 -5.08 -2.02
CA THR A 75 -9.89 -3.67 -1.63
C THR A 75 -8.42 -3.39 -1.30
N PHE A 76 -7.73 -4.34 -0.64
CA PHE A 76 -6.29 -4.26 -0.38
C PHE A 76 -5.43 -4.38 -1.65
N VAL A 77 -5.99 -4.79 -2.78
CA VAL A 77 -5.32 -4.77 -4.09
C VAL A 77 -5.53 -3.44 -4.79
N GLU A 78 -6.77 -2.98 -4.83
CA GLU A 78 -7.15 -1.76 -5.53
C GLU A 78 -6.48 -0.52 -4.92
N HIS A 79 -6.39 -0.48 -3.59
CA HIS A 79 -5.82 0.67 -2.89
C HIS A 79 -4.34 0.90 -3.24
N PRO A 80 -3.42 -0.08 -3.11
CA PRO A 80 -2.03 0.07 -3.55
C PRO A 80 -1.90 0.43 -5.04
N GLN A 81 -2.73 -0.15 -5.91
CA GLN A 81 -2.72 0.19 -7.34
C GLN A 81 -3.07 1.66 -7.58
N THR A 82 -4.04 2.20 -6.84
CA THR A 82 -4.46 3.60 -6.93
C THR A 82 -3.39 4.54 -6.39
N VAL A 83 -2.82 4.22 -5.22
CA VAL A 83 -1.71 5.00 -4.62
C VAL A 83 -0.49 5.01 -5.55
N ALA A 84 -0.18 3.89 -6.20
CA ALA A 84 0.87 3.81 -7.20
C ALA A 84 0.58 4.64 -8.46
N LYS A 85 -0.68 4.74 -8.90
CA LYS A 85 -1.10 5.63 -10.02
C LYS A 85 -0.87 7.10 -9.67
N TRP A 86 -1.11 7.48 -8.42
CA TRP A 86 -0.85 8.83 -7.91
C TRP A 86 0.64 9.13 -7.74
N GLY A 87 1.51 8.12 -7.89
CA GLY A 87 2.96 8.28 -7.85
C GLY A 87 3.55 8.25 -6.45
N PHE A 88 2.77 7.83 -5.44
CA PHE A 88 3.27 7.64 -4.10
C PHE A 88 3.92 6.27 -3.95
N PRO A 89 5.02 6.17 -3.18
CA PRO A 89 5.59 4.89 -2.88
C PRO A 89 4.69 4.07 -1.94
N PHE A 90 4.52 2.78 -2.21
CA PHE A 90 3.74 1.85 -1.40
C PHE A 90 4.53 0.56 -1.21
N ASP A 91 5.02 0.32 0.00
CA ASP A 91 5.85 -0.83 0.36
C ASP A 91 5.05 -1.87 1.17
N SER A 92 5.68 -3.02 1.40
CA SER A 92 5.18 -4.13 2.20
C SER A 92 4.86 -3.72 3.63
N PHE A 93 5.55 -2.70 4.15
CA PHE A 93 5.23 -2.09 5.43
C PHE A 93 3.91 -1.32 5.39
N ASP A 94 3.68 -0.51 4.36
CA ASP A 94 2.45 0.26 4.18
C ASP A 94 1.24 -0.66 4.03
N LEU A 95 1.40 -1.79 3.34
CA LEU A 95 0.38 -2.84 3.27
C LEU A 95 -0.01 -3.38 4.66
N ARG A 96 0.98 -3.61 5.54
CA ARG A 96 0.73 -4.08 6.91
C ARG A 96 0.05 -3.03 7.75
N LEU A 97 0.42 -1.75 7.56
CA LEU A 97 -0.20 -0.63 8.25
C LEU A 97 -1.65 -0.45 7.79
N LEU A 98 -1.92 -0.55 6.49
CA LEU A 98 -3.26 -0.52 5.92
C LEU A 98 -4.15 -1.60 6.52
N ALA A 99 -3.67 -2.85 6.55
CA ALA A 99 -4.39 -3.97 7.12
C ALA A 99 -4.62 -3.82 8.64
N LYS A 100 -3.65 -3.27 9.39
CA LYS A 100 -3.83 -2.95 10.82
C LYS A 100 -4.92 -1.89 11.01
N ASN A 101 -4.86 -0.79 10.27
CA ASN A 101 -5.82 0.31 10.37
C ASN A 101 -7.23 -0.15 10.02
N TYR A 102 -7.36 -1.02 9.01
CA TYR A 102 -8.63 -1.65 8.66
C TYR A 102 -9.20 -2.45 9.84
N LEU A 103 -8.41 -3.36 10.43
CA LEU A 103 -8.86 -4.17 11.57
C LEU A 103 -9.21 -3.31 12.79
N ASP A 104 -8.43 -2.27 13.05
CA ASP A 104 -8.68 -1.33 14.15
C ASP A 104 -9.97 -0.53 13.92
N SER A 105 -10.25 -0.13 12.67
CA SER A 105 -11.49 0.58 12.30
C SER A 105 -12.74 -0.30 12.41
N GLU A 106 -12.61 -1.60 12.13
CA GLU A 106 -13.68 -2.58 12.33
C GLU A 106 -13.85 -3.02 13.80
N GLY A 107 -12.91 -2.67 14.68
CA GLY A 107 -12.85 -3.22 16.03
C GLY A 107 -12.55 -4.73 16.08
N ARG A 108 -12.02 -5.31 14.99
CA ARG A 108 -11.74 -6.74 14.84
C ARG A 108 -10.36 -7.07 15.41
N LYS A 109 -10.31 -7.96 16.41
CA LYS A 109 -9.05 -8.44 17.00
C LYS A 109 -8.66 -9.80 16.44
N VAL A 110 -7.53 -9.84 15.74
CA VAL A 110 -6.98 -11.08 15.16
C VAL A 110 -5.89 -11.62 16.06
N THR A 111 -6.12 -12.78 16.69
CA THR A 111 -5.16 -13.43 17.59
C THR A 111 -3.87 -13.91 16.92
N GLN A 112 -3.91 -14.13 15.60
CA GLN A 112 -2.74 -14.51 14.81
C GLN A 112 -1.74 -13.35 14.64
N PHE A 113 -2.18 -12.11 14.88
CA PHE A 113 -1.37 -10.91 14.73
C PHE A 113 -0.98 -10.37 16.09
N ASN A 114 0.31 -10.09 16.26
CA ASN A 114 0.80 -9.47 17.49
C ASN A 114 0.31 -8.02 17.54
N ASN A 115 -0.46 -7.66 18.57
CA ASN A 115 -1.10 -6.34 18.70
C ASN A 115 -1.90 -5.93 17.47
N ASN A 116 -2.64 -6.87 16.87
CA ASN A 116 -3.41 -6.67 15.64
C ASN A 116 -2.57 -6.24 14.43
N PHE A 117 -1.24 -6.31 14.53
CA PHE A 117 -0.32 -5.90 13.50
C PHE A 117 0.11 -7.10 12.65
N PRO A 118 -0.24 -7.13 11.35
CA PRO A 118 0.18 -8.22 10.48
C PRO A 118 1.70 -8.34 10.43
N SER A 119 2.22 -9.56 10.31
CA SER A 119 3.66 -9.81 10.22
C SER A 119 4.21 -9.58 8.80
N ALA A 120 5.53 -9.48 8.65
CA ALA A 120 6.16 -9.41 7.33
C ALA A 120 5.88 -10.67 6.49
N GLU A 121 5.78 -11.83 7.14
CA GLU A 121 5.44 -13.09 6.46
C GLU A 121 3.99 -13.10 5.95
N TRP A 122 3.07 -12.46 6.66
CA TRP A 122 1.71 -12.25 6.16
C TRP A 122 1.72 -11.41 4.87
N ALA A 123 2.46 -10.30 4.84
CA ALA A 123 2.56 -9.44 3.66
C ALA A 123 3.16 -10.18 2.45
N ASN A 124 4.26 -10.91 2.66
CA ASN A 124 4.88 -11.73 1.62
C ASN A 124 3.92 -12.80 1.08
N SER A 125 3.16 -13.45 1.98
CA SER A 125 2.16 -14.44 1.61
C SER A 125 1.01 -13.83 0.81
N PHE A 126 0.53 -12.65 1.20
CA PHE A 126 -0.50 -11.89 0.49
C PHE A 126 -0.04 -11.54 -0.93
N ILE A 127 1.14 -10.91 -1.06
CA ILE A 127 1.73 -10.56 -2.35
C ILE A 127 1.92 -11.78 -3.24
N LYS A 128 2.36 -12.91 -2.67
CA LYS A 128 2.54 -14.16 -3.42
C LYS A 128 1.21 -14.71 -3.94
N ARG A 129 0.15 -14.72 -3.11
CA ARG A 129 -1.20 -15.14 -3.55
C ARG A 129 -1.71 -14.26 -4.66
N GLN A 130 -1.48 -12.96 -4.52
CA GLN A 130 -2.01 -11.94 -5.41
C GLN A 130 -1.06 -11.57 -6.54
N SER A 131 -0.05 -12.40 -6.81
CA SER A 131 0.99 -12.14 -7.81
C SER A 131 0.48 -11.99 -9.25
N GLY A 132 -0.74 -12.46 -9.54
CA GLY A 132 -1.42 -12.24 -10.82
C GLY A 132 -1.95 -10.81 -11.02
N GLU A 133 -2.43 -10.18 -9.95
CA GLU A 133 -3.05 -8.84 -9.97
C GLU A 133 -2.09 -7.74 -9.48
N ILE A 134 -1.30 -8.09 -8.46
CA ILE A 134 -0.25 -7.26 -7.88
C ILE A 134 1.08 -7.82 -8.38
N THR A 135 1.60 -7.26 -9.46
CA THR A 135 3.06 -7.22 -9.59
C THR A 135 3.51 -6.21 -8.56
N PHE A 136 4.20 -6.65 -7.51
CA PHE A 136 4.79 -5.74 -6.51
C PHE A 136 5.88 -4.93 -7.23
N ARG A 137 5.45 -3.91 -7.97
CA ARG A 137 6.35 -2.95 -8.57
C ARG A 137 6.81 -2.13 -7.39
N PHE A 138 7.97 -2.51 -6.85
CA PHE A 138 8.80 -1.58 -6.10
C PHE A 138 8.68 -0.22 -6.78
N CYS A 139 8.35 0.79 -6.01
CA CYS A 139 8.20 2.14 -6.49
C CYS A 139 9.52 2.49 -7.16
N GLN A 140 9.53 2.38 -8.49
CA GLN A 140 10.70 2.74 -9.25
C GLN A 140 10.80 4.25 -9.08
N ASN A 141 11.98 4.73 -8.67
CA ASN A 141 12.32 6.14 -8.76
C ASN A 141 11.73 6.71 -10.05
N ILE A 142 11.12 7.89 -9.96
CA ILE A 142 10.46 8.61 -11.04
C ILE A 142 11.07 8.21 -12.39
N LYS A 143 10.29 7.50 -13.22
CA LYS A 143 10.77 6.95 -14.50
C LYS A 143 11.51 8.03 -15.28
N ARG A 144 12.63 7.67 -15.94
CA ARG A 144 13.42 8.62 -16.75
C ARG A 144 12.57 9.40 -17.76
N SER A 145 11.44 8.85 -18.23
CA SER A 145 10.51 9.57 -19.11
C SER A 145 9.77 10.73 -18.44
N ARG A 146 9.52 10.67 -17.12
CA ARG A 146 9.03 11.78 -16.30
C ARG A 146 10.15 12.74 -15.88
N SER A 147 11.40 12.29 -15.83
CA SER A 147 12.56 13.17 -15.66
C SER A 147 13.08 13.74 -16.99
N ASN A 148 12.59 13.24 -18.13
CA ASN A 148 12.82 13.78 -19.45
C ASN A 148 11.85 14.94 -19.69
N ILE A 149 11.77 15.82 -18.71
CA ILE A 149 11.18 17.14 -18.88
C ILE A 149 12.18 17.85 -19.78
N GLY A 150 11.85 17.94 -21.06
CA GLY A 150 12.71 18.61 -22.03
C GLY A 150 13.04 20.01 -21.52
N SER A 151 14.24 20.51 -21.83
CA SER A 151 14.69 21.84 -21.39
C SER A 151 13.65 22.92 -21.67
N ARG A 152 12.83 22.75 -22.70
CA ARG A 152 11.69 23.61 -23.04
C ARG A 152 10.61 23.69 -21.96
N ILE A 153 10.22 22.57 -21.34
CA ILE A 153 9.19 22.55 -20.28
C ILE A 153 9.76 23.09 -18.97
N VAL A 154 11.03 22.78 -18.67
CA VAL A 154 11.73 23.37 -17.52
C VAL A 154 11.83 24.89 -17.71
N LYS A 155 12.23 25.34 -18.90
CA LYS A 155 12.29 26.77 -19.24
C LYS A 155 10.91 27.43 -19.17
N SER A 156 9.87 26.82 -19.75
CA SER A 156 8.52 27.40 -19.69
C SER A 156 8.00 27.52 -18.26
N TYR A 157 8.28 26.52 -17.41
CA TYR A 157 7.96 26.60 -15.98
C TYR A 157 8.71 27.75 -15.30
N PHE A 158 10.03 27.88 -15.50
CA PHE A 158 10.80 28.98 -14.93
C PHE A 158 10.43 30.35 -15.52
N ASP A 159 9.99 30.41 -16.78
CA ASP A 159 9.50 31.62 -17.43
C ASP A 159 8.13 32.05 -16.87
N GLU A 160 7.22 31.11 -16.63
CA GLU A 160 5.94 31.34 -15.97
C GLU A 160 6.12 31.72 -14.50
N LEU A 161 7.02 31.04 -13.81
CA LEU A 161 7.38 31.33 -12.43
C LEU A 161 8.05 32.71 -12.32
N LYS A 162 8.92 33.07 -13.26
CA LYS A 162 9.49 34.41 -13.39
C LYS A 162 8.39 35.47 -13.52
N LYS A 163 7.42 35.27 -14.42
CA LYS A 163 6.27 36.19 -14.55
C LYS A 163 5.48 36.34 -13.25
N SER A 164 5.21 35.24 -12.54
CA SER A 164 4.51 35.30 -11.25
C SER A 164 5.31 35.96 -10.12
N LEU A 165 6.64 36.03 -10.27
CA LEU A 165 7.56 36.65 -9.30
C LEU A 165 8.02 38.05 -9.72
N THR A 166 7.48 38.58 -10.81
CA THR A 166 7.72 39.97 -11.24
C THR A 166 6.49 40.79 -10.89
N ASP A 167 6.69 41.91 -10.19
CA ASP A 167 5.60 42.81 -9.82
C ASP A 167 5.15 43.67 -11.01
N GLU A 168 4.02 44.39 -10.90
CA GLU A 168 3.46 45.22 -12.00
C GLU A 168 4.42 46.32 -12.49
N SER A 169 5.41 46.67 -11.66
CA SER A 169 6.47 47.64 -11.98
C SER A 169 7.65 47.05 -12.76
N GLY A 170 7.64 45.74 -13.06
CA GLY A 170 8.69 45.06 -13.82
C GLY A 170 9.93 44.65 -13.01
N ASP A 171 9.95 44.94 -11.71
CA ASP A 171 11.02 44.53 -10.81
C ASP A 171 10.78 43.13 -10.25
N PHE A 172 11.86 42.34 -10.15
CA PHE A 172 11.85 41.05 -9.47
C PHE A 172 11.63 41.25 -7.98
N ILE A 173 10.78 40.43 -7.37
CA ILE A 173 10.69 40.36 -5.90
C ILE A 173 12.10 40.04 -5.37
N PRO A 174 12.74 40.93 -4.59
CA PRO A 174 14.12 40.73 -4.17
C PRO A 174 14.23 39.49 -3.28
N LEU A 175 15.29 38.69 -3.50
CA LEU A 175 15.59 37.45 -2.74
C LEU A 175 15.60 37.64 -1.21
N THR A 176 15.62 38.87 -0.73
CA THR A 176 15.51 39.23 0.69
C THR A 176 14.17 38.89 1.34
N HIS A 177 13.15 38.50 0.56
CA HIS A 177 11.81 38.16 1.06
C HIS A 177 11.44 36.67 0.95
N ILE A 178 12.32 35.82 0.41
CA ILE A 178 12.08 34.38 0.32
C ILE A 178 13.27 33.64 0.91
N TYR A 179 13.18 33.33 2.21
CA TYR A 179 14.13 32.43 2.88
C TYR A 179 13.37 31.33 3.61
N ASN A 180 13.77 30.08 3.36
CA ASN A 180 13.38 28.95 4.17
C ASN A 180 14.66 28.30 4.72
N LYS A 181 14.91 28.47 6.02
CA LYS A 181 16.03 27.84 6.72
C LYS A 181 15.48 26.84 7.73
N SER A 182 15.22 25.63 7.26
CA SER A 182 14.84 24.51 8.13
C SER A 182 16.07 23.98 8.85
N PHE A 183 16.12 24.13 10.18
CA PHE A 183 17.17 23.51 11.00
C PHE A 183 16.78 22.07 11.35
N CYS A 184 17.63 21.12 10.99
CA CYS A 184 17.43 19.69 11.26
C CYS A 184 17.45 19.40 12.77
N LYS A 185 16.40 18.74 13.29
CA LYS A 185 16.31 18.11 14.63
C LYS A 185 16.23 19.05 15.85
N ALA A 186 15.64 20.23 15.73
CA ALA A 186 15.39 21.10 16.89
C ALA A 186 13.97 20.90 17.47
N GLU A 187 13.85 20.60 18.78
CA GLU A 187 12.55 20.54 19.47
C GLU A 187 12.02 21.92 19.87
N HIS A 188 12.88 22.93 20.02
CA HIS A 188 12.55 24.30 20.38
C HIS A 188 13.28 25.29 19.48
N ILE A 189 12.63 26.42 19.14
CA ILE A 189 13.28 27.57 18.49
C ILE A 189 13.85 28.41 19.62
N TRP A 190 15.17 28.59 19.65
CA TRP A 190 15.84 29.42 20.65
C TRP A 190 16.00 30.85 20.11
N THR A 191 15.78 31.85 20.97
CA THR A 191 15.89 33.29 20.59
C THR A 191 17.28 33.64 20.07
N THR A 192 18.31 32.99 20.60
CA THR A 192 19.71 33.12 20.15
C THR A 192 19.93 32.71 18.70
N TRP A 193 19.03 31.95 18.08
CA TRP A 193 19.11 31.57 16.66
C TRP A 193 18.53 32.62 15.71
N THR A 194 17.84 33.61 16.27
CA THR A 194 17.24 34.74 15.55
C THR A 194 18.05 36.02 15.68
N GLU A 195 19.07 36.02 16.54
CA GLU A 195 19.98 37.13 16.77
C GLU A 195 20.93 37.30 15.56
N GLY A 196 20.87 38.46 14.91
CA GLY A 196 21.57 38.76 13.66
C GLY A 196 20.77 38.51 12.37
N GLY A 197 19.51 38.05 12.48
CA GLY A 197 18.58 37.97 11.36
C GLY A 197 18.08 39.33 10.87
N THR A 198 17.76 39.45 9.59
CA THR A 198 17.15 40.68 9.04
C THR A 198 15.77 40.92 9.67
N LYS A 199 15.44 42.17 9.97
CA LYS A 199 14.20 42.57 10.66
C LYS A 199 12.99 42.12 9.83
N GLY A 200 12.14 41.26 10.39
CA GLY A 200 10.98 40.66 9.72
C GLY A 200 11.13 39.20 9.31
N THR A 201 12.29 38.57 9.56
CA THR A 201 12.52 37.15 9.24
C THR A 201 11.73 36.23 10.16
N ARG A 202 10.99 35.27 9.57
CA ARG A 202 10.27 34.20 10.28
C ARG A 202 11.07 32.91 10.21
N TYR A 203 11.16 32.21 11.34
CA TYR A 203 11.91 30.96 11.46
C TYR A 203 10.96 29.81 11.76
N ASN A 204 11.15 28.67 11.09
CA ASN A 204 10.37 27.45 11.33
C ASN A 204 11.29 26.24 11.57
N LYS A 205 10.73 25.14 12.11
CA LYS A 205 11.44 23.90 12.43
C LYS A 205 10.63 22.70 11.97
N SER A 206 11.32 21.68 11.47
CA SER A 206 10.72 20.36 11.24
C SER A 206 11.59 19.26 11.86
N LYS A 207 10.96 18.19 12.35
CA LYS A 207 11.68 17.07 12.99
C LYS A 207 12.63 16.36 12.03
N SER A 208 12.29 16.33 10.74
CA SER A 208 13.10 15.75 9.67
C SER A 208 14.15 16.71 9.11
N GLY A 209 14.04 18.01 9.38
CA GLY A 209 14.80 19.05 8.68
C GLY A 209 14.35 19.29 7.24
N TRP A 210 13.43 18.48 6.72
CA TRP A 210 12.80 18.66 5.42
C TRP A 210 11.53 19.50 5.57
N PHE A 211 11.18 20.21 4.50
CA PHE A 211 9.95 21.00 4.46
C PHE A 211 8.74 20.06 4.56
N ASP A 212 8.08 20.06 5.73
CA ASP A 212 6.91 19.23 6.00
C ASP A 212 5.60 20.01 5.79
N ALA A 213 4.48 19.31 5.83
CA ALA A 213 3.17 19.90 5.58
C ALA A 213 2.82 21.02 6.58
N CYS A 214 3.31 20.94 7.83
CA CYS A 214 3.12 21.98 8.83
C CYS A 214 3.96 23.22 8.51
N CYS A 215 5.22 23.05 8.13
CA CYS A 215 6.07 24.14 7.65
C CYS A 215 5.50 24.81 6.40
N PHE A 216 4.85 24.04 5.52
CA PHE A 216 4.16 24.56 4.35
C PHE A 216 2.91 25.35 4.71
N ALA A 217 2.05 24.82 5.59
CA ALA A 217 0.85 25.52 6.04
C ALA A 217 1.19 26.84 6.73
N ASP A 218 2.16 26.84 7.64
CA ASP A 218 2.65 28.06 8.30
C ASP A 218 3.19 29.08 7.29
N TRP A 219 3.99 28.62 6.32
CA TRP A 219 4.50 29.49 5.26
C TRP A 219 3.37 30.05 4.38
N PHE A 220 2.41 29.21 4.02
CA PHE A 220 1.27 29.58 3.19
C PHE A 220 0.41 30.63 3.89
N GLU A 221 0.04 30.42 5.16
CA GLU A 221 -0.84 31.33 5.90
C GLU A 221 -0.14 32.62 6.34
N SER A 222 1.16 32.56 6.67
CA SER A 222 1.86 33.73 7.23
C SER A 222 2.61 34.58 6.20
N ILE A 223 2.93 34.02 5.04
CA ILE A 223 3.73 34.70 4.00
C ILE A 223 2.94 34.80 2.70
N LEU A 224 2.33 33.71 2.22
CA LEU A 224 1.65 33.72 0.94
C LEU A 224 0.31 34.49 1.00
N ILE A 225 -0.57 34.16 1.96
CA ILE A 225 -1.89 34.82 2.10
C ILE A 225 -1.74 36.35 2.31
N PRO A 226 -0.91 36.85 3.24
CA PRO A 226 -0.77 38.30 3.44
C PRO A 226 -0.07 39.00 2.27
N GLY A 227 0.74 38.29 1.49
CA GLY A 227 1.32 38.80 0.25
C GLY A 227 0.25 38.99 -0.84
N ILE A 228 -0.63 38.00 -0.99
CA ILE A 228 -1.74 38.03 -1.94
C ILE A 228 -2.78 39.09 -1.55
N ASP A 229 -3.12 39.22 -0.26
CA ASP A 229 -4.08 40.20 0.23
C ASP A 229 -3.59 41.65 0.10
N LYS A 230 -2.27 41.89 0.20
CA LYS A 230 -1.67 43.20 -0.09
C LYS A 230 -1.72 43.55 -1.58
N CYS A 231 -1.55 42.57 -2.47
CA CYS A 231 -1.75 42.76 -3.90
C CYS A 231 -3.24 43.01 -4.23
N ALA A 232 -4.18 42.38 -3.51
CA ALA A 232 -5.62 42.58 -3.70
C ALA A 232 -6.12 43.97 -3.26
N TRP A 233 -5.53 44.56 -2.21
CA TRP A 233 -5.87 45.92 -1.75
C TRP A 233 -5.36 47.04 -2.66
N LEU A 234 -4.29 46.82 -3.44
CA LEU A 234 -3.74 47.80 -4.38
C LEU A 234 -4.48 47.85 -5.72
N LEU A 235 -5.35 46.86 -6.00
CA LEU A 235 -6.16 46.80 -7.23
C LEU A 235 -7.53 47.52 -7.12
N VAL A 236 -7.84 48.14 -5.97
CA VAL A 236 -9.10 48.86 -5.70
C VAL A 236 -8.87 50.31 -5.23
N SER A 237 -7.73 50.92 -5.52
CA SER A 237 -7.46 52.35 -5.27
C SER A 237 -6.85 53.00 -6.49
#